data_AF-A0A6C0D110-F1
#
_entry.id   AF-A0A6C0D110-F1
#
_cell.length_a   1.000
_cell.length_b   1.000
_cell.length_c   1.000
_cell.angle_alpha   90.00
_cell.angle_beta   90.00
_cell.angle_gamma   90.00
#
_symmetry.space_group_name_H-M   'P 1'
#
loop_
_entity.id
_entity.type
_entity.pdbx_description
1 polymer ?
#
loop_
_entity_poly.entity_id
_entity_poly.type
_entity_poly.pdbx_seq_one_letter_code
_entity_poly.pdbx_strand_id
1 'polypeptide(L)'
;MSKTLVIILSETRASELTFNSFKQNVIDELDADLCLCIGVKPDYDYNNPFYQLAKYKFLYNEPDDFGDAFEYAYNTISQNREKYECLYNVNSLYGKIQDSHKSTNNITYYGENINMDTNDDEIVIHTKDFPKEEWKNKVYGVKKSENHLVFEMNVNTYKKPLYWREFLKVKDQFLGGIKDEHNQHPGSAGILIFFRWFLLKNLIDNDLINKYDRFVITRSDYIYQLPHPKMNIIDEQFIWIPDCEYYEGFTDRHAVLSKNNIESYLNILNNFVLRSNEYFLKMKNIIDWNLERLIKFHLKQNNVLHLVREIPYVMYSVRNINGTTRWSYGAYSHELGYYIKYGTEFDKSTYYKNKFHQSRLTIDEFYKNTIKY
;
A
#
# COMPACT_ATOMS: atom_id res chain seq x y z
N MET A 1 28.21 -8.94 -1.52
CA MET A 1 26.93 -9.54 -1.07
C MET A 1 25.86 -8.45 -1.19
N SER A 2 24.63 -8.84 -1.53
CA SER A 2 23.51 -7.90 -1.65
C SER A 2 23.20 -7.30 -0.28
N LYS A 3 23.09 -5.97 -0.18
CA LYS A 3 22.85 -5.32 1.11
C LYS A 3 21.36 -5.28 1.41
N THR A 4 20.96 -5.86 2.54
CA THR A 4 19.54 -6.01 2.92
C THR A 4 19.17 -5.05 4.05
N LEU A 5 18.02 -4.40 3.89
CA LEU A 5 17.37 -3.63 4.95
C LEU A 5 16.08 -4.34 5.38
N VAL A 6 16.04 -4.84 6.61
CA VAL A 6 14.82 -5.38 7.22
C VAL A 6 14.09 -4.24 7.92
N ILE A 7 12.79 -4.11 7.69
CA ILE A 7 11.96 -3.00 8.12
C ILE A 7 10.78 -3.55 8.93
N ILE A 8 10.72 -3.18 10.21
CA ILE A 8 9.51 -3.38 11.02
C ILE A 8 8.59 -2.19 10.79
N LEU A 9 7.39 -2.46 10.29
CA LEU A 9 6.40 -1.44 9.94
C LEU A 9 5.33 -1.28 11.04
N SER A 10 4.96 -0.02 11.31
CA SER A 10 3.91 0.45 12.22
C SER A 10 4.20 0.33 13.71
N GLU A 11 4.67 -0.80 14.23
CA GLU A 11 4.82 -1.00 15.69
C GLU A 11 5.78 -2.14 16.07
N THR A 12 6.32 -2.11 17.29
CA THR A 12 7.21 -3.15 17.85
C THR A 12 6.54 -3.95 18.97
N ARG A 13 5.39 -4.59 18.67
CA ARG A 13 4.68 -5.47 19.61
C ARG A 13 5.41 -6.79 19.87
N ALA A 14 5.14 -7.38 21.04
CA ALA A 14 5.57 -8.72 21.44
C ALA A 14 7.09 -8.96 21.46
N SER A 15 7.87 -7.89 21.60
CA SER A 15 9.33 -7.96 21.51
C SER A 15 9.98 -8.91 22.52
N GLU A 16 9.39 -9.06 23.70
CA GLU A 16 9.88 -9.99 24.73
C GLU A 16 9.75 -11.46 24.32
N LEU A 17 8.80 -11.78 23.43
CA LEU A 17 8.62 -13.13 22.90
C LEU A 17 9.39 -13.34 21.59
N THR A 18 9.35 -12.36 20.70
CA THR A 18 9.71 -12.57 19.30
C THR A 18 11.12 -12.15 18.95
N PHE A 19 11.75 -11.26 19.74
CA PHE A 19 13.03 -10.65 19.34
C PHE A 19 14.13 -11.67 19.06
N ASN A 20 14.31 -12.67 19.93
CA ASN A 20 15.35 -13.69 19.73
C ASN A 20 15.11 -14.53 18.47
N SER A 21 13.85 -14.97 18.25
CA SER A 21 13.47 -15.70 17.05
C SER A 21 13.69 -14.85 15.80
N PHE A 22 13.26 -13.59 15.82
CA PHE A 22 13.43 -12.65 14.71
C PHE A 22 14.89 -12.38 14.40
N LYS A 23 15.69 -12.08 15.43
CA LYS A 23 17.12 -11.78 15.26
C LYS A 23 17.82 -12.97 14.62
N GLN A 24 17.62 -14.18 15.15
CA GLN A 24 18.26 -15.39 14.63
C GLN A 24 17.80 -15.72 13.21
N ASN A 25 16.48 -15.72 12.96
CA ASN A 25 15.91 -16.26 11.72
C ASN A 25 15.80 -15.23 10.59
N VAL A 26 16.01 -13.93 10.87
CA VAL A 26 15.87 -12.86 9.89
C VAL A 26 17.12 -11.99 9.85
N ILE A 27 17.48 -11.34 10.95
CA ILE A 27 18.60 -10.37 10.94
C ILE A 27 19.94 -11.06 10.70
N ASP A 28 20.23 -12.09 11.48
CA ASP A 28 21.48 -12.84 11.40
C ASP A 28 21.52 -13.70 10.13
N GLU A 29 20.40 -14.33 9.77
CA GLU A 29 20.28 -15.17 8.55
C GLU A 29 20.53 -14.37 7.27
N LEU A 30 20.10 -13.10 7.23
CA LEU A 30 20.21 -12.24 6.05
C LEU A 30 21.40 -11.29 6.07
N ASP A 31 22.20 -11.29 7.15
CA ASP A 31 23.24 -10.29 7.42
C ASP A 31 22.71 -8.86 7.19
N ALA A 32 21.55 -8.57 7.78
CA ALA A 32 20.76 -7.40 7.45
C ALA A 32 20.90 -6.28 8.48
N ASP A 33 20.81 -5.04 8.00
CA ASP A 33 20.54 -3.90 8.87
C ASP A 33 19.04 -3.87 9.25
N LEU A 34 18.71 -3.42 10.47
CA LEU A 34 17.33 -3.24 10.91
C LEU A 34 16.92 -1.75 10.86
N CYS A 35 15.73 -1.49 10.32
CA CYS A 35 15.02 -0.22 10.34
C CYS A 35 13.69 -0.35 11.08
N LEU A 36 13.38 0.61 11.95
CA LEU A 36 12.03 0.79 12.49
C LEU A 36 11.34 1.92 11.74
N CYS A 37 10.12 1.68 11.27
CA CYS A 37 9.22 2.70 10.74
C CYS A 37 7.88 2.61 11.46
N ILE A 38 7.77 3.27 12.62
CA ILE A 38 6.75 2.98 13.62
C ILE A 38 6.09 4.23 14.20
N GLY A 39 4.88 4.03 14.72
CA GLY A 39 4.21 4.98 15.59
C GLY A 39 4.78 4.87 17.01
N VAL A 40 5.06 6.00 17.64
CA VAL A 40 5.47 6.07 19.04
C VAL A 40 4.44 6.87 19.84
N LYS A 41 4.05 6.31 20.98
CA LYS A 41 3.23 6.98 21.99
C LYS A 41 4.13 7.53 23.10
N PRO A 42 3.63 8.44 23.96
CA PRO A 42 4.42 8.97 25.07
C PRO A 42 5.01 7.91 26.01
N ASP A 43 4.36 6.74 26.10
CA ASP A 43 4.74 5.59 26.93
C ASP A 43 5.53 4.50 26.17
N TYR A 44 6.03 4.80 24.96
CA TYR A 44 6.81 3.84 24.18
C TYR A 44 8.08 3.39 24.93
N ASP A 45 8.30 2.08 25.03
CA ASP A 45 9.49 1.50 25.66
C ASP A 45 10.71 1.61 24.74
N TYR A 46 11.57 2.59 25.01
CA TYR A 46 12.81 2.76 24.28
C TYR A 46 13.89 1.72 24.62
N ASN A 47 13.72 0.92 25.67
CA ASN A 47 14.58 -0.24 25.96
C ASN A 47 14.19 -1.47 25.14
N ASN A 48 13.14 -1.38 24.33
CA ASN A 48 12.73 -2.43 23.41
C ASN A 48 13.94 -2.93 22.59
N PRO A 49 14.20 -4.24 22.54
CA PRO A 49 15.40 -4.77 21.89
C PRO A 49 15.43 -4.52 20.38
N PHE A 50 14.26 -4.42 19.71
CA PHE A 50 14.21 -3.98 18.32
C PHE A 50 14.67 -2.52 18.17
N TYR A 51 14.29 -1.63 19.10
CA TYR A 51 14.71 -0.23 19.10
C TYR A 51 16.22 -0.12 19.29
N GLN A 52 16.78 -0.88 20.24
CA GLN A 52 18.21 -0.88 20.51
C GLN A 52 19.03 -1.41 19.33
N LEU A 53 18.55 -2.48 18.66
CA LEU A 53 19.23 -3.08 17.51
C LEU A 53 19.13 -2.22 16.23
N ALA A 54 18.07 -1.44 16.07
CA ALA A 54 17.80 -0.76 14.81
C ALA A 54 18.83 0.33 14.46
N LYS A 55 19.38 0.24 13.24
CA LYS A 55 20.29 1.21 12.65
C LYS A 55 19.56 2.49 12.21
N TYR A 56 18.35 2.34 11.66
CA TYR A 56 17.50 3.47 11.28
C TYR A 56 16.20 3.44 12.07
N LYS A 57 15.72 4.63 12.43
CA LYS A 57 14.56 4.83 13.30
C LYS A 57 13.70 5.97 12.75
N PHE A 58 12.71 5.61 11.95
CA PHE A 58 11.68 6.52 11.46
C PHE A 58 10.50 6.48 12.42
N LEU A 59 10.44 7.48 13.30
CA LEU A 59 9.46 7.55 14.36
C LEU A 59 8.41 8.59 13.99
N TYR A 60 7.15 8.23 14.13
CA TYR A 60 6.02 9.16 13.99
C TYR A 60 5.26 9.22 15.31
N ASN A 61 5.00 10.42 15.83
CA ASN A 61 4.18 10.57 17.03
C ASN A 61 2.75 10.12 16.70
N GLU A 62 2.29 9.02 17.30
CA GLU A 62 1.01 8.41 16.94
C GLU A 62 -0.16 9.34 17.33
N PRO A 63 -0.97 9.81 16.36
CA PRO A 63 -2.11 10.67 16.66
C PRO A 63 -3.32 9.81 17.07
N ASP A 64 -4.25 10.45 17.79
CA ASP A 64 -5.54 9.82 18.13
C ASP A 64 -6.44 9.63 16.90
N ASP A 65 -6.30 10.50 15.90
CA ASP A 65 -6.93 10.41 14.59
C ASP A 65 -5.86 10.38 13.50
N PHE A 66 -5.76 9.27 12.78
CA PHE A 66 -4.84 9.20 11.65
C PHE A 66 -5.24 10.08 10.46
N GLY A 67 -6.41 10.73 10.50
CA GLY A 67 -6.76 11.80 9.58
C GLY A 67 -5.73 12.93 9.56
N ASP A 68 -5.14 13.27 10.70
CA ASP A 68 -4.07 14.28 10.78
C ASP A 68 -2.80 13.82 10.06
N ALA A 69 -2.47 12.52 10.17
CA ALA A 69 -1.34 11.91 9.49
C ALA A 69 -1.55 11.84 7.97
N PHE A 70 -2.78 11.55 7.53
CA PHE A 70 -3.17 11.61 6.12
C PHE A 70 -3.13 13.04 5.59
N GLU A 71 -3.52 14.03 6.39
CA GLU A 71 -3.46 15.45 6.00
C GLU A 71 -2.00 15.89 5.79
N TYR A 72 -1.11 15.50 6.71
CA TYR A 72 0.33 15.72 6.55
C TYR A 72 0.87 15.10 5.24
N ALA A 73 0.51 13.84 4.99
CA ALA A 73 0.94 13.14 3.77
C ALA A 73 0.37 13.78 2.51
N TYR A 74 -0.92 14.11 2.49
CA TYR A 74 -1.62 14.75 1.39
C TYR A 74 -0.99 16.09 1.03
N ASN A 75 -0.74 16.94 2.03
CA ASN A 75 -0.12 18.25 1.81
C ASN A 75 1.31 18.09 1.30
N THR A 76 2.07 17.13 1.81
CA THR A 76 3.43 16.84 1.33
C THR A 76 3.44 16.39 -0.13
N ILE A 77 2.58 15.42 -0.49
CA ILE A 77 2.50 14.91 -1.88
C ILE A 77 1.99 16.00 -2.83
N SER A 78 1.08 16.86 -2.37
CA SER A 78 0.42 17.86 -3.21
C SER A 78 1.27 19.07 -3.57
N GLN A 79 2.43 19.29 -2.93
CA GLN A 79 3.26 20.50 -3.13
C GLN A 79 3.61 20.78 -4.60
N ASN A 80 3.80 19.72 -5.41
CA ASN A 80 4.18 19.84 -6.83
C ASN A 80 3.17 19.15 -7.76
N ARG A 81 1.93 18.93 -7.31
CA ARG A 81 0.94 18.23 -8.14
C ARG A 81 0.40 19.16 -9.23
N GLU A 82 0.06 18.58 -10.38
CA GLU A 82 -0.63 19.29 -11.43
C GLU A 82 -2.02 19.76 -10.97
N LYS A 83 -2.47 20.91 -11.51
CA LYS A 83 -3.80 21.48 -11.21
C LYS A 83 -4.94 20.52 -11.55
N TYR A 84 -4.75 19.73 -12.61
CA TYR A 84 -5.71 18.75 -13.11
C TYR A 84 -5.06 17.38 -13.25
N GLU A 85 -5.82 16.35 -12.95
CA GLU A 85 -5.54 14.96 -13.28
C GLU A 85 -6.16 14.64 -14.65
N CYS A 86 -5.39 14.06 -15.57
CA CYS A 86 -5.88 13.68 -16.89
C CYS A 86 -6.48 12.27 -16.88
N LEU A 87 -7.76 12.16 -17.24
CA LEU A 87 -8.48 10.91 -17.48
C LEU A 87 -8.59 10.69 -18.99
N TYR A 88 -7.79 9.75 -19.50
CA TYR A 88 -7.76 9.41 -20.93
C TYR A 88 -8.98 8.60 -21.36
N ASN A 89 -9.53 8.95 -22.53
CA ASN A 89 -10.70 8.29 -23.12
C ASN A 89 -11.92 8.31 -22.19
N VAL A 90 -12.12 9.43 -21.50
CA VAL A 90 -13.23 9.68 -20.59
C VAL A 90 -13.90 10.98 -21.00
N ASN A 91 -15.21 10.95 -21.18
CA ASN A 91 -16.03 12.12 -21.47
C ASN A 91 -17.00 12.40 -20.32
N SER A 92 -16.83 13.54 -19.64
CA SER A 92 -17.78 14.03 -18.62
C SER A 92 -18.94 14.87 -19.19
N LEU A 93 -18.87 15.21 -20.47
CA LEU A 93 -19.87 15.98 -21.22
C LEU A 93 -20.82 15.11 -22.04
N TYR A 94 -20.64 13.79 -22.05
CA TYR A 94 -21.45 12.89 -22.85
C TYR A 94 -22.95 13.10 -22.56
N GLY A 95 -23.71 13.44 -23.61
CA GLY A 95 -25.14 13.71 -23.54
C GLY A 95 -25.56 15.04 -22.88
N LYS A 96 -24.62 15.88 -22.41
CA LYS A 96 -24.93 17.14 -21.72
C LYS A 96 -25.14 18.34 -22.64
N ILE A 97 -24.53 18.33 -23.82
CA ILE A 97 -24.74 19.34 -24.86
C ILE A 97 -24.98 18.65 -26.20
N GLN A 98 -25.92 19.20 -26.98
CA GLN A 98 -26.32 18.66 -28.27
C GLN A 98 -25.59 19.32 -29.45
N ASP A 99 -25.05 20.52 -29.24
CA ASP A 99 -24.35 21.32 -30.24
C ASP A 99 -22.94 21.58 -29.75
N SER A 100 -21.98 21.35 -30.63
CA SER A 100 -20.56 21.39 -30.36
C SER A 100 -20.00 22.81 -30.19
N HIS A 101 -20.76 23.88 -30.45
CA HIS A 101 -20.35 25.28 -30.14
C HIS A 101 -21.11 25.86 -28.95
N LYS A 102 -21.98 25.07 -28.33
CA LYS A 102 -22.89 25.56 -27.30
C LYS A 102 -22.22 25.66 -25.94
N SER A 103 -22.41 26.81 -25.31
CA SER A 103 -22.21 26.99 -23.87
C SER A 103 -23.54 26.89 -23.13
N THR A 104 -23.49 26.49 -21.86
CA THR A 104 -24.60 26.52 -20.92
C THR A 104 -24.18 27.27 -19.65
N ASN A 105 -25.05 27.39 -18.65
CA ASN A 105 -24.67 28.01 -17.37
C ASN A 105 -23.50 27.30 -16.70
N ASN A 106 -23.42 25.96 -16.83
CA ASN A 106 -22.39 25.12 -16.21
C ASN A 106 -21.25 24.73 -17.16
N ILE A 107 -21.41 24.93 -18.48
CA ILE A 107 -20.46 24.46 -19.49
C ILE A 107 -20.03 25.65 -20.35
N THR A 108 -18.73 25.92 -20.41
CA THR A 108 -18.15 26.98 -21.25
C THR A 108 -17.44 26.34 -22.43
N TYR A 109 -17.80 26.71 -23.65
CA TYR A 109 -17.02 26.33 -24.84
C TYR A 109 -15.84 27.29 -25.01
N TYR A 110 -14.62 26.75 -25.09
CA TYR A 110 -13.39 27.54 -25.18
C TYR A 110 -12.80 27.59 -26.59
N GLY A 111 -13.41 26.94 -27.57
CA GLY A 111 -12.85 26.86 -28.93
C GLY A 111 -11.92 25.67 -29.11
N GLU A 112 -10.93 25.84 -29.98
CA GLU A 112 -9.96 24.80 -30.36
C GLU A 112 -8.63 24.89 -29.59
N ASN A 113 -8.42 25.97 -28.84
CA ASN A 113 -7.20 26.22 -28.08
C ASN A 113 -7.55 26.68 -26.67
N ILE A 114 -6.88 26.12 -25.67
CA ILE A 114 -6.98 26.63 -24.30
C ILE A 114 -5.61 26.81 -23.67
N ASN A 115 -5.47 27.90 -22.92
CA ASN A 115 -4.50 28.01 -21.85
C ASN A 115 -5.13 27.37 -20.61
N MET A 116 -4.53 26.33 -20.02
CA MET A 116 -5.10 25.55 -18.91
C MET A 116 -5.27 26.33 -17.57
N ASP A 117 -5.12 27.65 -17.60
CA ASP A 117 -5.36 28.51 -16.45
C ASP A 117 -6.83 28.95 -16.32
N THR A 118 -7.75 27.98 -16.24
CA THR A 118 -9.18 28.24 -15.93
C THR A 118 -9.52 27.85 -14.50
N ASN A 119 -10.64 28.32 -13.98
CA ASN A 119 -11.13 27.94 -12.63
C ASN A 119 -12.15 26.80 -12.67
N ASP A 120 -12.39 26.20 -13.84
CA ASP A 120 -13.36 25.11 -14.00
C ASP A 120 -12.93 23.87 -13.22
N ASP A 121 -13.90 23.11 -12.74
CA ASP A 121 -13.65 21.84 -12.06
C ASP A 121 -13.14 20.76 -13.03
N GLU A 122 -13.57 20.83 -14.28
CA GLU A 122 -13.15 19.92 -15.34
C GLU A 122 -12.90 20.68 -16.65
N ILE A 123 -11.96 20.17 -17.45
CA ILE A 123 -11.74 20.57 -18.84
C ILE A 123 -11.87 19.31 -19.69
N VAL A 124 -12.74 19.34 -20.69
CA VAL A 124 -12.98 18.22 -21.60
C VAL A 124 -12.47 18.57 -22.98
N ILE A 125 -11.60 17.73 -23.52
CA ILE A 125 -10.95 17.93 -24.80
C ILE A 125 -11.30 16.75 -25.70
N HIS A 126 -12.00 17.04 -26.79
CA HIS A 126 -12.15 16.11 -27.91
C HIS A 126 -10.90 16.22 -28.78
N THR A 127 -10.18 15.12 -29.00
CA THR A 127 -8.92 15.17 -29.74
C THR A 127 -9.18 15.34 -31.25
N LYS A 128 -8.10 15.59 -32.01
CA LYS A 128 -8.14 15.61 -33.48
C LYS A 128 -8.65 14.30 -34.11
N ASP A 129 -8.53 13.19 -33.37
CA ASP A 129 -8.91 11.86 -33.82
C ASP A 129 -10.34 11.50 -33.41
N PHE A 130 -11.08 12.44 -32.80
CA PHE A 130 -12.47 12.22 -32.41
C PHE A 130 -13.35 11.95 -33.65
N PRO A 131 -14.22 10.92 -33.66
CA PRO A 131 -14.87 10.46 -34.90
C PRO A 131 -15.81 11.48 -35.56
N LYS A 132 -16.40 12.40 -34.78
CA LYS A 132 -17.33 13.40 -35.30
C LYS A 132 -16.59 14.70 -35.62
N GLU A 133 -16.52 15.06 -36.90
CA GLU A 133 -15.80 16.25 -37.39
C GLU A 133 -16.15 17.53 -36.62
N GLU A 134 -17.44 17.76 -36.39
CA GLU A 134 -17.95 18.94 -35.70
C GLU A 134 -17.49 19.05 -34.22
N TRP A 135 -16.91 17.99 -33.64
CA TRP A 135 -16.43 17.94 -32.27
C TRP A 135 -14.91 17.91 -32.15
N LYS A 136 -14.18 17.75 -33.26
CA LYS A 136 -12.71 17.62 -33.21
C LYS A 136 -12.05 18.88 -32.65
N ASN A 137 -10.99 18.66 -31.88
CA ASN A 137 -10.18 19.69 -31.22
C ASN A 137 -10.94 20.59 -30.24
N LYS A 138 -12.19 20.26 -29.91
CA LYS A 138 -13.01 21.15 -29.08
C LYS A 138 -12.72 21.01 -27.61
N VAL A 139 -12.59 22.17 -26.98
CA VAL A 139 -12.31 22.30 -25.56
C VAL A 139 -13.49 22.93 -24.85
N TYR A 140 -13.85 22.33 -23.71
CA TYR A 140 -14.94 22.79 -22.86
C TYR A 140 -14.49 22.84 -21.41
N GLY A 141 -14.93 23.86 -20.67
CA GLY A 141 -14.86 23.90 -19.21
C GLY A 141 -16.17 23.51 -18.58
N VAL A 142 -16.13 22.72 -17.51
CA VAL A 142 -17.27 22.40 -16.66
C VAL A 142 -17.07 23.06 -15.30
N LYS A 143 -17.88 24.07 -14.99
CA LYS A 143 -17.71 24.90 -13.78
C LYS A 143 -17.93 24.10 -12.51
N LYS A 144 -18.97 23.26 -12.49
CA LYS A 144 -19.30 22.36 -11.38
C LYS A 144 -19.39 20.94 -11.87
N SER A 145 -18.49 20.09 -11.36
CA SER A 145 -18.48 18.67 -11.69
C SER A 145 -19.69 17.92 -11.12
N GLU A 146 -20.22 16.97 -11.89
CA GLU A 146 -21.34 16.09 -11.48
C GLU A 146 -20.91 14.62 -11.36
N ASN A 147 -19.62 14.30 -11.49
CA ASN A 147 -19.06 12.94 -11.41
C ASN A 147 -19.70 11.89 -12.36
N HIS A 148 -20.40 12.34 -13.40
CA HIS A 148 -20.89 11.48 -14.48
C HIS A 148 -19.83 11.36 -15.56
N LEU A 149 -19.26 10.17 -15.73
CA LEU A 149 -18.15 9.90 -16.64
C LEU A 149 -18.46 8.67 -17.48
N VAL A 150 -18.27 8.80 -18.78
CA VAL A 150 -18.46 7.72 -19.76
C VAL A 150 -17.12 7.47 -20.45
N PHE A 151 -16.79 6.20 -20.70
CA PHE A 151 -15.66 5.88 -21.55
C PHE A 151 -15.99 6.28 -22.99
N GLU A 152 -15.17 7.16 -23.57
CA GLU A 152 -15.30 7.55 -24.96
C GLU A 152 -13.91 7.77 -25.54
N MET A 153 -13.59 6.98 -26.57
CA MET A 153 -12.30 7.05 -27.22
C MET A 153 -12.07 8.44 -27.83
N ASN A 154 -10.84 8.94 -27.75
CA ASN A 154 -10.43 10.23 -28.29
C ASN A 154 -11.07 11.44 -27.59
N VAL A 155 -11.46 11.28 -26.32
CA VAL A 155 -11.85 12.37 -25.42
C VAL A 155 -11.04 12.29 -24.13
N ASN A 156 -10.40 13.39 -23.73
CA ASN A 156 -9.66 13.47 -22.48
C ASN A 156 -10.36 14.43 -21.54
N THR A 157 -10.60 14.00 -20.30
CA THR A 157 -11.14 14.85 -19.23
C THR A 157 -10.04 15.17 -18.24
N TYR A 158 -9.69 16.44 -18.10
CA TYR A 158 -8.79 16.97 -17.08
C TYR A 158 -9.64 17.42 -15.89
N LYS A 159 -9.40 16.88 -14.71
CA LYS A 159 -10.26 17.09 -13.54
C LYS A 159 -9.46 17.51 -12.33
N LYS A 160 -9.97 18.46 -11.54
CA LYS A 160 -9.34 18.81 -10.27
C LYS A 160 -9.19 17.54 -9.41
N PRO A 161 -8.01 17.26 -8.82
CA PRO A 161 -7.84 16.10 -7.98
C PRO A 161 -8.77 16.15 -6.76
N LEU A 162 -9.32 15.00 -6.38
CA LEU A 162 -10.14 14.86 -5.20
C LEU A 162 -9.31 15.07 -3.93
N TYR A 163 -9.94 15.68 -2.93
CA TYR A 163 -9.38 15.68 -1.58
C TYR A 163 -9.41 14.26 -1.00
N TRP A 164 -8.39 13.86 -0.24
CA TRP A 164 -8.23 12.47 0.19
C TRP A 164 -9.40 11.96 1.04
N ARG A 165 -10.08 12.82 1.82
CA ARG A 165 -11.26 12.42 2.61
C ARG A 165 -12.43 11.94 1.76
N GLU A 166 -12.48 12.29 0.48
CA GLU A 166 -13.50 11.77 -0.43
C GLU A 166 -13.48 10.22 -0.49
N PHE A 167 -12.31 9.60 -0.31
CA PHE A 167 -12.17 8.14 -0.28
C PHE A 167 -12.86 7.46 0.91
N LEU A 168 -13.21 8.18 1.98
CA LEU A 168 -14.03 7.62 3.07
C LEU A 168 -15.43 7.21 2.58
N LYS A 169 -15.91 7.75 1.45
CA LYS A 169 -17.19 7.32 0.86
C LYS A 169 -17.12 5.91 0.26
N VAL A 170 -15.91 5.40 -0.04
CA VAL A 170 -15.70 4.03 -0.54
C VAL A 170 -15.79 3.05 0.63
N LYS A 171 -16.65 2.05 0.55
CA LYS A 171 -17.07 1.25 1.73
C LYS A 171 -16.03 0.24 2.23
N ASP A 172 -16.35 -0.27 3.43
CA ASP A 172 -15.63 -1.24 4.26
C ASP A 172 -14.48 -0.66 5.09
N GLN A 173 -13.27 -1.23 5.05
CA GLN A 173 -12.33 -1.10 6.18
C GLN A 173 -10.95 -0.53 5.84
N PHE A 174 -10.64 -0.28 4.56
CA PHE A 174 -9.26 0.07 4.14
C PHE A 174 -8.70 1.39 4.69
N LEU A 175 -9.54 2.30 5.21
CA LEU A 175 -9.15 3.55 5.88
C LEU A 175 -9.33 3.51 7.40
N GLY A 176 -9.42 2.31 7.98
CA GLY A 176 -9.56 2.16 9.44
C GLY A 176 -8.46 2.87 10.22
N GLY A 177 -8.84 3.52 11.33
CA GLY A 177 -7.97 4.37 12.15
C GLY A 177 -8.15 5.88 11.93
N ILE A 178 -8.94 6.27 10.92
CA ILE A 178 -9.32 7.66 10.64
C ILE A 178 -10.72 7.91 11.21
N LYS A 179 -10.88 9.00 11.97
CA LYS A 179 -12.18 9.44 12.48
C LYS A 179 -12.94 10.24 11.43
N ASP A 180 -14.24 9.96 11.34
CA ASP A 180 -15.18 10.66 10.47
C ASP A 180 -16.61 10.48 11.02
N GLU A 181 -17.43 11.51 11.00
CA GLU A 181 -18.76 11.46 11.63
C GLU A 181 -19.75 10.53 10.90
N HIS A 182 -19.55 10.31 9.59
CA HIS A 182 -20.54 9.64 8.75
C HIS A 182 -20.00 8.43 7.99
N ASN A 183 -18.70 8.42 7.72
CA ASN A 183 -18.02 7.43 6.89
C ASN A 183 -16.78 6.86 7.57
N GLN A 184 -16.78 6.74 8.90
CA GLN A 184 -15.68 6.09 9.61
C GLN A 184 -15.61 4.61 9.26
N HIS A 185 -14.41 4.16 8.88
CA HIS A 185 -14.14 2.76 8.58
C HIS A 185 -13.69 2.02 9.85
N PRO A 186 -14.09 0.74 10.04
CA PRO A 186 -13.53 -0.08 11.10
C PRO A 186 -12.06 -0.42 10.80
N GLY A 187 -11.32 -0.82 11.85
CA GLY A 187 -9.98 -1.40 11.70
C GLY A 187 -8.82 -0.43 11.78
N SER A 188 -7.71 -0.82 11.16
CA SER A 188 -6.42 -0.10 11.23
C SER A 188 -5.68 -0.06 9.90
N ALA A 189 -6.35 -0.36 8.79
CA ALA A 189 -5.72 -0.39 7.47
C ALA A 189 -5.20 0.98 7.03
N GLY A 190 -5.88 2.07 7.41
CA GLY A 190 -5.43 3.44 7.12
C GLY A 190 -4.07 3.73 7.74
N ILE A 191 -3.84 3.28 8.98
CA ILE A 191 -2.55 3.39 9.67
C ILE A 191 -1.41 2.78 8.85
N LEU A 192 -1.65 1.59 8.30
CA LEU A 192 -0.69 0.86 7.48
C LEU A 192 -0.47 1.47 6.10
N ILE A 193 -1.47 2.16 5.53
CA ILE A 193 -1.30 2.97 4.31
C ILE A 193 -0.41 4.18 4.60
N PHE A 194 -0.66 4.88 5.71
CA PHE A 194 0.17 6.00 6.14
C PHE A 194 1.63 5.57 6.36
N PHE A 195 1.88 4.48 7.09
CA PHE A 195 3.25 4.03 7.35
C PHE A 195 3.98 3.55 6.09
N ARG A 196 3.28 3.05 5.07
CA ARG A 196 3.92 2.76 3.76
C ARG A 196 4.41 4.03 3.08
N TRP A 197 3.61 5.09 3.09
CA TRP A 197 4.02 6.40 2.59
C TRP A 197 5.16 6.99 3.42
N PHE A 198 5.03 6.95 4.75
CA PHE A 198 6.05 7.50 5.65
C PHE A 198 7.38 6.76 5.48
N LEU A 199 7.35 5.43 5.33
CA LEU A 199 8.52 4.64 4.98
C LEU A 199 9.12 5.09 3.65
N LEU A 200 8.32 5.15 2.58
CA LEU A 200 8.80 5.55 1.25
C LEU A 200 9.45 6.93 1.27
N LYS A 201 8.80 7.91 1.90
CA LYS A 201 9.34 9.27 2.09
C LYS A 201 10.71 9.21 2.77
N ASN A 202 10.83 8.52 3.90
CA ASN A 202 12.09 8.45 4.63
C ASN A 202 13.19 7.68 3.89
N LEU A 203 12.83 6.63 3.14
CA LEU A 203 13.79 5.91 2.30
C LEU A 203 14.37 6.81 1.21
N ILE A 204 13.55 7.67 0.60
CA ILE A 204 13.97 8.65 -0.42
C ILE A 204 14.82 9.74 0.24
N ASP A 205 14.31 10.40 1.28
CA ASP A 205 14.97 11.54 1.95
C ASP A 205 16.36 11.18 2.51
N ASN A 206 16.55 9.92 2.91
CA ASN A 206 17.81 9.42 3.46
C ASN A 206 18.67 8.65 2.44
N ASP A 207 18.26 8.64 1.16
CA ASP A 207 18.95 7.96 0.07
C ASP A 207 19.19 6.45 0.36
N LEU A 208 18.25 5.80 1.04
CA LEU A 208 18.38 4.40 1.42
C LEU A 208 18.08 3.45 0.25
N ILE A 209 17.25 3.86 -0.72
CA ILE A 209 16.96 3.06 -1.91
C ILE A 209 18.24 2.80 -2.74
N ASN A 210 19.16 3.76 -2.78
CA ASN A 210 20.44 3.59 -3.48
C ASN A 210 21.51 2.87 -2.64
N LYS A 211 21.34 2.82 -1.31
CA LYS A 211 22.30 2.18 -0.39
C LYS A 211 22.02 0.70 -0.13
N TYR A 212 20.83 0.23 -0.43
CA TYR A 212 20.39 -1.15 -0.20
C TYR A 212 19.80 -1.73 -1.48
N ASP A 213 20.08 -3.00 -1.73
CA ASP A 213 19.58 -3.69 -2.91
C ASP A 213 18.22 -4.36 -2.63
N ARG A 214 18.03 -4.79 -1.38
CA ARG A 214 16.91 -5.63 -0.93
C ARG A 214 16.26 -5.07 0.31
N PHE A 215 14.95 -5.22 0.37
CA PHE A 215 14.12 -4.71 1.45
C PHE A 215 13.16 -5.80 1.91
N VAL A 216 13.10 -6.05 3.21
CA VAL A 216 12.12 -6.96 3.82
C VAL A 216 11.21 -6.13 4.70
N ILE A 217 9.96 -5.94 4.28
CA ILE A 217 8.95 -5.28 5.12
C ILE A 217 8.26 -6.36 5.92
N THR A 218 8.21 -6.22 7.23
CA THR A 218 7.70 -7.25 8.13
C THR A 218 7.11 -6.65 9.41
N ARG A 219 6.63 -7.53 10.28
CA ARG A 219 6.09 -7.21 11.61
C ARG A 219 7.03 -7.71 12.70
N SER A 220 6.96 -7.09 13.87
CA SER A 220 7.71 -7.52 15.04
C SER A 220 7.09 -8.73 15.75
N ASP A 221 5.77 -8.94 15.64
CA ASP A 221 5.04 -9.95 16.40
C ASP A 221 5.05 -11.34 15.76
N TYR A 222 6.07 -11.64 14.94
CA TYR A 222 6.25 -12.95 14.31
C TYR A 222 7.20 -13.87 15.07
N ILE A 223 6.79 -15.13 15.21
CA ILE A 223 7.70 -16.24 15.51
C ILE A 223 7.99 -16.99 14.19
N TYR A 224 9.27 -17.22 13.93
CA TYR A 224 9.74 -17.95 12.76
C TYR A 224 9.95 -19.43 13.11
N GLN A 225 9.30 -20.33 12.35
CA GLN A 225 9.49 -21.77 12.48
C GLN A 225 10.67 -22.29 11.66
N LEU A 226 11.06 -21.56 10.62
CA LEU A 226 12.25 -21.78 9.80
C LEU A 226 12.94 -20.43 9.53
N PRO A 227 14.26 -20.40 9.26
CA PRO A 227 14.97 -19.20 8.85
C PRO A 227 14.37 -18.57 7.58
N HIS A 228 14.45 -17.26 7.44
CA HIS A 228 14.01 -16.56 6.24
C HIS A 228 14.80 -17.03 5.01
N PRO A 229 14.16 -17.21 3.83
CA PRO A 229 14.89 -17.50 2.60
C PRO A 229 15.99 -16.46 2.31
N LYS A 230 17.22 -16.90 2.08
CA LYS A 230 18.33 -15.98 1.75
C LYS A 230 18.08 -15.22 0.45
N MET A 231 18.61 -14.00 0.36
CA MET A 231 18.40 -13.12 -0.80
C MET A 231 18.92 -13.69 -2.12
N ASN A 232 19.90 -14.59 -2.10
CA ASN A 232 20.40 -15.27 -3.30
C ASN A 232 19.45 -16.36 -3.85
N ILE A 233 18.42 -16.74 -3.08
CA ILE A 233 17.35 -17.67 -3.52
C ILE A 233 16.13 -16.89 -4.02
N ILE A 234 16.01 -15.61 -3.68
CA ILE A 234 14.86 -14.78 -3.98
C ILE A 234 15.22 -13.81 -5.11
N ASP A 235 14.68 -14.04 -6.30
CA ASP A 235 14.95 -13.22 -7.50
C ASP A 235 14.48 -11.76 -7.29
N GLU A 236 15.36 -10.81 -7.58
CA GLU A 236 15.16 -9.37 -7.36
C GLU A 236 14.15 -8.73 -8.33
N GLN A 237 13.78 -9.41 -9.42
CA GLN A 237 12.78 -8.91 -10.38
C GLN A 237 11.37 -8.94 -9.79
N PHE A 238 11.10 -9.84 -8.86
CA PHE A 238 9.75 -10.10 -8.35
C PHE A 238 9.48 -9.39 -7.03
N ILE A 239 8.18 -9.20 -6.76
CA ILE A 239 7.63 -8.81 -5.47
C ILE A 239 7.21 -10.09 -4.77
N TRP A 240 7.87 -10.43 -3.67
CA TRP A 240 7.62 -11.70 -2.98
C TRP A 240 6.75 -11.50 -1.77
N ILE A 241 5.68 -12.27 -1.68
CA ILE A 241 4.76 -12.30 -0.53
C ILE A 241 4.60 -13.73 -0.01
N PRO A 242 4.29 -13.94 1.27
CA PRO A 242 3.98 -15.26 1.80
C PRO A 242 2.75 -15.90 1.15
N ASP A 243 2.75 -17.24 1.07
CA ASP A 243 1.74 -18.02 0.34
C ASP A 243 0.47 -18.39 1.15
N CYS A 244 0.01 -17.49 2.02
CA CYS A 244 -1.19 -17.66 2.86
C CYS A 244 -1.74 -16.29 3.29
N GLU A 245 -2.92 -16.27 3.91
CA GLU A 245 -3.61 -15.05 4.37
C GLU A 245 -3.83 -14.04 3.22
N TYR A 246 -4.67 -14.41 2.24
CA TYR A 246 -4.86 -13.58 1.06
C TYR A 246 -6.04 -12.61 1.16
N TYR A 247 -7.08 -12.91 1.96
CA TYR A 247 -8.32 -12.11 2.04
C TYR A 247 -8.77 -11.50 0.68
N GLU A 248 -8.67 -12.32 -0.38
CA GLU A 248 -8.90 -12.04 -1.81
C GLU A 248 -7.95 -11.03 -2.51
N GLY A 249 -7.00 -10.48 -1.76
CA GLY A 249 -5.87 -9.67 -2.17
C GLY A 249 -4.50 -10.31 -1.93
N PHE A 250 -3.55 -9.50 -1.45
CA PHE A 250 -2.21 -9.92 -1.04
C PHE A 250 -1.90 -9.43 0.36
N THR A 251 -1.26 -10.27 1.16
CA THR A 251 -0.96 -9.96 2.56
C THR A 251 -0.24 -8.61 2.72
N ASP A 252 -0.66 -7.88 3.74
CA ASP A 252 -0.13 -6.58 4.14
C ASP A 252 1.00 -6.67 5.18
N ARG A 253 1.36 -7.90 5.57
CA ARG A 253 2.16 -8.19 6.78
C ARG A 253 3.63 -8.50 6.50
N HIS A 254 3.95 -9.04 5.32
CA HIS A 254 5.32 -9.34 4.94
C HIS A 254 5.52 -9.23 3.43
N ALA A 255 6.63 -8.62 3.00
CA ALA A 255 7.02 -8.56 1.60
C ALA A 255 8.55 -8.49 1.47
N VAL A 256 9.10 -9.18 0.46
CA VAL A 256 10.50 -9.04 0.04
C VAL A 256 10.55 -8.34 -1.30
N LEU A 257 11.30 -7.24 -1.34
CA LEU A 257 11.34 -6.28 -2.43
C LEU A 257 12.80 -6.03 -2.84
N SER A 258 12.97 -5.41 -4.00
CA SER A 258 14.23 -4.86 -4.47
C SER A 258 14.13 -3.35 -4.64
N LYS A 259 15.28 -2.68 -4.82
CA LYS A 259 15.31 -1.25 -5.16
C LYS A 259 14.48 -0.88 -6.39
N ASN A 260 14.22 -1.85 -7.29
CA ASN A 260 13.48 -1.62 -8.53
C ASN A 260 11.96 -1.65 -8.34
N ASN A 261 11.44 -2.31 -7.29
CA ASN A 261 10.00 -2.49 -7.10
C ASN A 261 9.47 -1.92 -5.78
N ILE A 262 10.33 -1.53 -4.82
CA ILE A 262 9.92 -0.99 -3.53
C ILE A 262 9.03 0.26 -3.64
N GLU A 263 9.35 1.19 -4.54
CA GLU A 263 8.56 2.40 -4.72
C GLU A 263 7.14 2.06 -5.22
N SER A 264 7.05 1.22 -6.25
CA SER A 264 5.77 0.77 -6.83
C SER A 264 4.92 -0.08 -5.88
N TYR A 265 5.51 -0.61 -4.82
CA TYR A 265 4.81 -1.34 -3.77
C TYR A 265 4.30 -0.40 -2.65
N LEU A 266 5.10 0.62 -2.30
CA LEU A 266 4.81 1.51 -1.16
C LEU A 266 3.95 2.73 -1.50
N ASN A 267 3.95 3.18 -2.76
CA ASN A 267 3.35 4.46 -3.17
C ASN A 267 1.80 4.47 -3.25
N ILE A 268 1.12 3.65 -2.41
CA ILE A 268 -0.34 3.57 -2.32
C ILE A 268 -0.96 4.95 -2.09
N LEU A 269 -0.49 5.66 -1.07
CA LEU A 269 -1.04 6.98 -0.72
C LEU A 269 -0.67 8.03 -1.77
N ASN A 270 0.53 7.96 -2.38
CA ASN A 270 0.89 8.85 -3.49
C ASN A 270 -0.13 8.75 -4.62
N ASN A 271 -0.53 7.54 -4.99
CA ASN A 271 -1.51 7.34 -6.05
C ASN A 271 -2.92 7.79 -5.65
N PHE A 272 -3.32 7.69 -4.37
CA PHE A 272 -4.59 8.27 -3.91
C PHE A 272 -4.62 9.79 -4.07
N VAL A 273 -3.46 10.46 -3.97
CA VAL A 273 -3.36 11.91 -4.12
C VAL A 273 -3.18 12.33 -5.57
N LEU A 274 -2.27 11.67 -6.30
CA LEU A 274 -1.86 12.07 -7.65
C LEU A 274 -2.79 11.52 -8.74
N ARG A 275 -3.48 10.40 -8.48
CA ARG A 275 -4.41 9.71 -9.40
C ARG A 275 -5.79 9.55 -8.74
N SER A 276 -6.17 10.57 -7.99
CA SER A 276 -7.32 10.57 -7.08
C SER A 276 -8.65 10.23 -7.76
N ASN A 277 -8.94 10.82 -8.91
CA ASN A 277 -10.15 10.58 -9.67
C ASN A 277 -10.14 9.17 -10.26
N GLU A 278 -9.04 8.76 -10.89
CA GLU A 278 -8.89 7.42 -11.46
C GLU A 278 -9.11 6.34 -10.41
N TYR A 279 -8.43 6.46 -9.26
CA TYR A 279 -8.55 5.52 -8.15
C TYR A 279 -9.98 5.50 -7.60
N PHE A 280 -10.54 6.67 -7.30
CA PHE A 280 -11.89 6.75 -6.73
C PHE A 280 -12.94 6.12 -7.66
N LEU A 281 -12.87 6.38 -8.97
CA LEU A 281 -13.80 5.81 -9.94
C LEU A 281 -13.73 4.28 -10.03
N LYS A 282 -12.52 3.72 -9.97
CA LYS A 282 -12.30 2.28 -10.00
C LYS A 282 -12.69 1.60 -8.68
N MET A 283 -12.66 2.33 -7.56
CA MET A 283 -12.93 1.78 -6.23
C MET A 283 -14.39 1.95 -5.77
N LYS A 284 -15.07 3.04 -6.13
CA LYS A 284 -16.37 3.45 -5.54
C LYS A 284 -17.51 2.44 -5.64
N ASN A 285 -17.48 1.54 -6.63
CA ASN A 285 -18.53 0.55 -6.85
C ASN A 285 -18.25 -0.81 -6.18
N ILE A 286 -17.09 -0.96 -5.54
CA ILE A 286 -16.69 -2.16 -4.81
C ILE A 286 -16.87 -1.86 -3.32
N ILE A 287 -17.52 -2.77 -2.59
CA ILE A 287 -18.07 -2.49 -1.25
C ILE A 287 -17.31 -3.16 -0.10
N ASP A 288 -16.34 -4.01 -0.40
CA ASP A 288 -15.65 -4.92 0.52
C ASP A 288 -14.13 -4.70 0.46
N TRP A 289 -13.71 -3.44 0.48
CA TRP A 289 -12.30 -3.07 0.47
C TRP A 289 -11.64 -3.28 1.83
N ASN A 290 -10.69 -4.20 1.86
CA ASN A 290 -9.66 -4.33 2.90
C ASN A 290 -8.28 -3.92 2.35
N LEU A 291 -7.26 -3.88 3.21
CA LEU A 291 -5.91 -3.48 2.81
C LEU A 291 -5.29 -4.45 1.79
N GLU A 292 -5.53 -5.75 1.92
CA GLU A 292 -4.93 -6.75 1.04
C GLU A 292 -5.48 -6.65 -0.39
N ARG A 293 -6.80 -6.48 -0.52
CA ARG A 293 -7.47 -6.18 -1.80
C ARG A 293 -6.95 -4.87 -2.37
N LEU A 294 -6.75 -3.85 -1.53
CA LEU A 294 -6.19 -2.58 -1.94
C LEU A 294 -4.75 -2.74 -2.47
N ILE A 295 -3.88 -3.52 -1.82
CA ILE A 295 -2.52 -3.80 -2.29
C ILE A 295 -2.57 -4.45 -3.67
N LYS A 296 -3.38 -5.50 -3.84
CA LYS A 296 -3.54 -6.16 -5.15
C LYS A 296 -4.05 -5.21 -6.24
N PHE A 297 -5.06 -4.40 -5.92
CA PHE A 297 -5.58 -3.38 -6.82
C PHE A 297 -4.52 -2.35 -7.20
N HIS A 298 -3.76 -1.88 -6.21
CA HIS A 298 -2.70 -0.89 -6.38
C HIS A 298 -1.57 -1.43 -7.27
N LEU A 299 -1.09 -2.64 -7.05
CA LEU A 299 -0.08 -3.27 -7.89
C LEU A 299 -0.58 -3.45 -9.34
N LYS A 300 -1.88 -3.69 -9.53
CA LYS A 300 -2.50 -3.67 -10.87
C LYS A 300 -2.46 -2.28 -11.50
N GLN A 301 -2.78 -1.23 -10.75
CA GLN A 301 -2.75 0.16 -11.24
C GLN A 301 -1.34 0.67 -11.55
N ASN A 302 -0.32 0.09 -10.90
CA ASN A 302 1.09 0.35 -11.18
C ASN A 302 1.67 -0.57 -12.27
N ASN A 303 0.85 -1.44 -12.89
CA ASN A 303 1.28 -2.41 -13.89
C ASN A 303 2.40 -3.36 -13.41
N VAL A 304 2.48 -3.64 -12.11
CA VAL A 304 3.49 -4.55 -11.50
C VAL A 304 2.87 -5.80 -10.89
N LEU A 305 1.55 -6.00 -11.02
CA LEU A 305 0.86 -7.19 -10.53
C LEU A 305 1.49 -8.50 -11.04
N HIS A 306 1.96 -8.51 -12.30
CA HIS A 306 2.58 -9.67 -12.95
C HIS A 306 3.94 -10.05 -12.34
N LEU A 307 4.54 -9.16 -11.54
CA LEU A 307 5.79 -9.39 -10.82
C LEU A 307 5.57 -10.06 -9.46
N VAL A 308 4.33 -10.25 -9.01
CA VAL A 308 4.07 -10.86 -7.70
C VAL A 308 4.35 -12.36 -7.76
N ARG A 309 5.09 -12.87 -6.77
CA ARG A 309 5.39 -14.29 -6.54
C ARG A 309 5.26 -14.64 -5.07
N GLU A 310 5.14 -15.93 -4.81
CA GLU A 310 4.90 -16.46 -3.48
C GLU A 310 6.15 -17.12 -2.90
N ILE A 311 6.40 -16.87 -1.62
CA ILE A 311 7.38 -17.59 -0.80
C ILE A 311 6.67 -18.43 0.27
N PRO A 312 7.28 -19.53 0.74
CA PRO A 312 6.76 -20.29 1.86
C PRO A 312 6.48 -19.43 3.08
N TYR A 313 5.24 -19.46 3.57
CA TYR A 313 4.87 -18.78 4.81
C TYR A 313 5.40 -19.54 6.03
N VAL A 314 6.59 -19.18 6.51
CA VAL A 314 7.32 -19.90 7.59
C VAL A 314 7.30 -19.23 8.97
N MET A 315 6.54 -18.15 9.11
CA MET A 315 6.31 -17.45 10.37
C MET A 315 4.82 -17.35 10.71
N TYR A 316 4.50 -17.02 11.95
CA TYR A 316 3.12 -16.78 12.40
C TYR A 316 3.05 -15.73 13.50
N SER A 317 1.94 -14.99 13.53
CA SER A 317 1.76 -13.86 14.45
C SER A 317 1.36 -14.33 15.85
N VAL A 318 1.99 -13.75 16.86
CA VAL A 318 1.73 -14.06 18.28
C VAL A 318 1.32 -12.83 19.07
N ARG A 319 0.75 -13.05 20.26
CA ARG A 319 0.43 -12.00 21.23
C ARG A 319 0.79 -12.48 22.64
N ASN A 320 1.41 -11.58 23.41
CA ASN A 320 1.68 -11.80 24.83
C ASN A 320 0.36 -11.96 25.59
N ILE A 321 0.39 -12.60 26.75
CA ILE A 321 -0.81 -12.78 27.58
C ILE A 321 -1.49 -11.43 27.88
N ASN A 322 -0.68 -10.44 28.26
CA ASN A 322 -1.13 -9.08 28.57
C ASN A 322 -1.03 -8.12 27.36
N GLY A 323 -0.73 -8.63 26.17
CA GLY A 323 -0.53 -7.80 24.97
C GLY A 323 -1.86 -7.31 24.41
N THR A 324 -1.90 -6.07 23.93
CA THR A 324 -3.06 -5.47 23.26
C THR A 324 -3.21 -5.97 21.82
N THR A 325 -4.45 -6.04 21.32
CA THR A 325 -4.75 -6.32 19.90
C THR A 325 -6.02 -5.59 19.50
N ARG A 326 -6.14 -5.23 18.22
CA ARG A 326 -7.32 -4.55 17.68
C ARG A 326 -8.31 -5.48 16.97
N TRP A 327 -7.87 -6.67 16.55
CA TRP A 327 -8.63 -7.54 15.64
C TRP A 327 -8.76 -8.97 16.13
N SER A 328 -7.65 -9.72 16.14
CA SER A 328 -7.65 -11.10 16.62
C SER A 328 -7.06 -11.17 18.03
N TYR A 329 -7.83 -11.73 18.96
CA TYR A 329 -7.38 -12.11 20.30
C TYR A 329 -6.48 -13.35 20.30
N GLY A 330 -6.59 -14.17 19.26
CA GLY A 330 -5.89 -15.43 19.10
C GLY A 330 -6.39 -16.54 20.02
N ALA A 331 -5.81 -17.73 19.85
CA ALA A 331 -6.01 -18.87 20.73
C ALA A 331 -4.78 -19.05 21.62
N TYR A 332 -4.98 -19.21 22.92
CA TYR A 332 -3.87 -19.45 23.86
C TYR A 332 -3.33 -20.87 23.69
N SER A 333 -2.02 -21.01 23.53
CA SER A 333 -1.34 -22.31 23.57
C SER A 333 -0.70 -22.51 24.95
N HIS A 334 -1.21 -23.47 25.72
CA HIS A 334 -0.63 -23.85 27.01
C HIS A 334 0.80 -24.38 26.87
N GLU A 335 1.10 -25.06 25.77
CA GLU A 335 2.42 -25.59 25.47
C GLU A 335 3.44 -24.48 25.18
N LEU A 336 3.02 -23.46 24.43
CA LEU A 336 3.92 -22.40 23.98
C LEU A 336 3.96 -21.19 24.94
N GLY A 337 2.95 -21.03 25.78
CA GLY A 337 2.88 -19.94 26.77
C GLY A 337 2.45 -18.58 26.21
N TYR A 338 1.85 -18.55 25.02
CA TYR A 338 1.37 -17.31 24.38
C TYR A 338 0.16 -17.56 23.47
N TYR A 339 -0.44 -16.48 22.98
CA TYR A 339 -1.55 -16.54 22.03
C TYR A 339 -1.04 -16.61 20.60
N ILE A 340 -1.58 -17.55 19.83
CA ILE A 340 -1.45 -17.62 18.37
C ILE A 340 -2.57 -16.75 17.77
N LYS A 341 -2.24 -15.66 17.09
CA LYS A 341 -3.25 -14.69 16.61
C LYS A 341 -4.05 -15.23 15.43
N TYR A 342 -3.41 -15.92 14.49
CA TYR A 342 -4.04 -16.46 13.30
C TYR A 342 -3.68 -17.94 13.17
N GLY A 343 -4.65 -18.82 13.39
CA GLY A 343 -4.43 -20.27 13.36
C GLY A 343 -3.94 -20.75 11.99
N THR A 344 -4.46 -20.17 10.92
CA THR A 344 -4.04 -20.39 9.52
C THR A 344 -2.56 -20.10 9.28
N GLU A 345 -2.01 -19.02 9.84
CA GLU A 345 -0.56 -18.73 9.77
C GLU A 345 0.25 -19.81 10.50
N PHE A 346 -0.21 -20.22 11.69
CA PHE A 346 0.46 -21.26 12.48
C PHE A 346 0.43 -22.62 11.77
N ASP A 347 -0.72 -23.00 11.21
CA ASP A 347 -0.87 -24.26 10.47
C ASP A 347 0.02 -24.28 9.22
N LYS A 348 0.05 -23.16 8.48
CA LYS A 348 0.87 -23.04 7.27
C LYS A 348 2.38 -23.07 7.57
N SER A 349 2.83 -22.33 8.59
CA SER A 349 4.23 -22.36 9.01
C SER A 349 4.65 -23.73 9.55
N THR A 350 3.77 -24.40 10.30
CA THR A 350 3.98 -25.77 10.78
C THR A 350 4.05 -26.76 9.62
N TYR A 351 3.20 -26.61 8.60
CA TYR A 351 3.25 -27.42 7.38
C TYR A 351 4.63 -27.33 6.71
N TYR A 352 5.18 -26.14 6.52
CA TYR A 352 6.50 -25.98 5.91
C TYR A 352 7.63 -26.52 6.77
N LYS A 353 7.59 -26.30 8.09
CA LYS A 353 8.54 -26.89 9.03
C LYS A 353 8.56 -28.42 8.91
N ASN A 354 7.39 -29.05 8.90
CA ASN A 354 7.28 -30.50 8.78
C ASN A 354 7.79 -31.00 7.42
N LYS A 355 7.42 -30.30 6.33
CA LYS A 355 7.89 -30.62 4.98
C LYS A 355 9.41 -30.52 4.86
N PHE A 356 10.02 -29.50 5.46
CA PHE A 356 11.47 -29.34 5.52
C PHE A 356 12.11 -30.52 6.26
N HIS A 357 11.66 -30.84 7.47
CA HIS A 357 12.20 -31.96 8.25
C HIS A 357 12.10 -33.32 7.53
N GLN A 358 11.02 -33.53 6.78
CA GLN A 358 10.83 -34.76 5.99
C GLN A 358 11.72 -34.80 4.74
N SER A 359 12.07 -33.65 4.17
CA SER A 359 12.83 -33.57 2.92
C SER A 359 14.29 -34.03 3.04
N ARG A 360 14.87 -33.95 4.25
CA ARG A 360 16.31 -34.17 4.52
C ARG A 360 17.25 -33.27 3.69
N LEU A 361 16.73 -32.18 3.13
CA LEU A 361 17.50 -31.17 2.41
C LEU A 361 18.15 -30.19 3.39
N THR A 362 19.17 -29.47 2.94
CA THR A 362 19.54 -28.21 3.60
C THR A 362 18.43 -27.17 3.42
N ILE A 363 18.39 -26.14 4.28
CA ILE A 363 17.34 -25.12 4.21
C ILE A 363 17.34 -24.38 2.86
N ASP A 364 18.52 -24.10 2.31
CA ASP A 364 18.67 -23.41 1.02
C ASP A 364 18.20 -24.30 -0.15
N GLU A 365 18.50 -25.60 -0.14
CA GLU A 365 18.00 -26.55 -1.13
C GLU A 365 16.48 -26.72 -1.05
N PHE A 366 15.93 -26.75 0.18
CA PHE A 366 14.50 -26.82 0.40
C PHE A 366 13.77 -25.62 -0.22
N TYR A 367 14.28 -24.40 -0.01
CA TYR A 367 13.69 -23.21 -0.60
C TYR A 367 13.81 -23.19 -2.13
N LYS A 368 14.97 -23.54 -2.69
CA LYS A 368 15.15 -23.66 -4.15
C LYS A 368 14.17 -24.64 -4.80
N ASN A 369 13.78 -25.70 -4.09
CA ASN A 369 12.82 -26.68 -4.58
C ASN A 369 11.36 -26.26 -4.39
N THR A 370 11.08 -25.33 -3.48
CA THR A 370 9.72 -24.95 -3.09
C THR A 370 9.26 -23.66 -3.74
N ILE A 371 10.18 -22.71 -3.91
CA ILE A 371 9.92 -21.41 -4.53
C ILE A 371 9.83 -21.58 -6.03
N LYS A 372 8.76 -21.03 -6.62
CA LYS A 372 8.50 -21.06 -8.06
C LYS A 372 8.62 -19.65 -8.64
N TYR A 373 9.29 -19.54 -9.79
CA TYR A 373 9.49 -18.29 -10.53
C TYR A 373 8.46 -18.09 -11.63
#